data_AF-A0A914ZCT1-F1
#
_entry.id   AF-A0A914ZCT1-F1
#
_cell.length_a   1.000
_cell.length_b   1.000
_cell.length_c   1.000
_cell.angle_alpha   90.00
_cell.angle_beta   90.00
_cell.angle_gamma   90.00
#
_symmetry.space_group_name_H-M   'P 1'
#
loop_
_entity.id
_entity.type
_entity.pdbx_description
1 polymer ?
#
loop_
_entity_poly.entity_id
_entity_poly.type
_entity_poly.pdbx_seq_one_letter_code
_entity_poly.pdbx_strand_id
1 'polypeptide(L)'
;MRSEEEMCELFADIPEALANTVEIAKRCNVTVRLGEYFLPQFPTGDMSTEDYLVKRAKEGLEERLAFLFPDEEERVKRRPEYDERLETELQVINQMGFRATSSSLWNLSRSLVAYALKITDLDPLEFDLLFERFLNPERVSMPDFDVDFCMEKRDQVIEHVADMYGRDAVSQIITFGTMAAKAVIRDVGRVLGHPYGFVDRISN
;
A
#
# COMPACT_ATOMS: atom_id res chain seq x y z
N MET A 1 -5.09 -5.12 35.29
CA MET A 1 -4.96 -6.53 34.88
C MET A 1 -4.47 -7.26 36.12
N ARG A 2 -5.16 -8.32 36.57
CA ARG A 2 -4.80 -9.06 37.80
C ARG A 2 -3.68 -10.06 37.52
N SER A 3 -2.90 -10.39 38.54
CA SER A 3 -1.87 -11.43 38.45
C SER A 3 -2.50 -12.83 38.48
N GLU A 4 -1.72 -13.84 38.11
CA GLU A 4 -2.15 -15.24 38.21
C GLU A 4 -2.50 -15.61 39.65
N GLU A 5 -1.69 -15.18 40.62
CA GLU A 5 -1.88 -15.47 42.05
C GLU A 5 -3.14 -14.80 42.62
N GLU A 6 -3.40 -13.54 42.26
CA GLU A 6 -4.65 -12.85 42.62
C GLU A 6 -5.89 -13.57 42.06
N MET A 7 -5.78 -14.16 40.86
CA MET A 7 -6.88 -14.91 40.25
C MET A 7 -7.06 -16.29 40.88
N CYS A 8 -5.97 -16.94 41.28
CA CYS A 8 -5.98 -18.21 42.02
C CYS A 8 -6.61 -18.08 43.41
N GLU A 9 -6.29 -17.00 44.14
CA GLU A 9 -6.91 -16.72 45.45
C GLU A 9 -8.40 -16.38 45.29
N LEU A 10 -8.76 -15.60 44.27
CA LEU A 10 -10.14 -15.16 44.03
C LEU A 10 -11.07 -16.31 43.64
N PHE A 11 -10.58 -17.30 42.90
CA PHE A 11 -11.33 -18.48 42.43
C PHE A 11 -10.89 -19.78 43.15
N ALA A 12 -10.36 -19.66 44.37
CA ALA A 12 -9.92 -20.81 45.15
C ALA A 12 -11.05 -21.81 45.47
N ASP A 13 -12.30 -21.33 45.48
CA ASP A 13 -13.52 -22.10 45.64
C ASP A 13 -13.92 -22.90 44.37
N ILE A 14 -13.45 -22.49 43.18
CA ILE A 14 -13.75 -23.13 41.89
C ILE A 14 -12.48 -23.27 41.03
N PRO A 15 -11.56 -24.21 41.34
CA PRO A 15 -10.31 -24.38 40.60
C PRO A 15 -10.51 -24.77 39.13
N GLU A 16 -11.63 -25.44 38.81
CA GLU A 16 -12.00 -25.80 37.44
C GLU A 16 -12.20 -24.57 36.54
N ALA A 17 -12.62 -23.43 37.10
CA ALA A 17 -12.80 -22.20 36.34
C ALA A 17 -11.46 -21.73 35.74
N LEU A 18 -10.38 -21.81 36.53
CA LEU A 18 -9.04 -21.44 36.09
C LEU A 18 -8.46 -22.48 35.12
N ALA A 19 -8.59 -23.77 35.44
CA ALA A 19 -8.13 -24.86 34.57
C ALA A 19 -8.77 -24.80 33.18
N ASN A 20 -10.06 -24.47 33.11
CA ASN A 20 -10.78 -24.32 31.84
C ASN A 20 -10.23 -23.15 31.00
N THR A 21 -9.77 -22.04 31.59
CA THR A 21 -9.17 -20.96 30.80
C THR A 21 -7.89 -21.39 30.08
N VAL A 22 -7.04 -22.18 30.77
CA VAL A 22 -5.81 -22.76 30.20
C VAL A 22 -6.15 -23.76 29.10
N GLU A 23 -7.12 -24.64 29.33
CA GLU A 23 -7.54 -25.62 28.32
C GLU A 23 -8.19 -24.97 27.09
N ILE A 24 -8.95 -23.89 27.25
CA ILE A 24 -9.47 -23.09 26.14
C ILE A 24 -8.32 -22.43 25.38
N ALA A 25 -7.36 -21.80 26.07
CA ALA A 25 -6.22 -21.14 25.44
C ALA A 25 -5.39 -22.12 24.59
N LYS A 26 -5.17 -23.35 25.07
CA LYS A 26 -4.48 -24.40 24.31
C LYS A 26 -5.22 -24.82 23.04
N ARG A 27 -6.56 -24.78 23.04
CA ARG A 27 -7.40 -25.16 21.90
C ARG A 27 -7.50 -24.05 20.87
N CYS A 28 -7.35 -22.79 21.28
CA CYS A 28 -7.45 -21.62 20.40
C CYS A 28 -6.13 -21.33 19.67
N ASN A 29 -5.91 -21.99 18.53
CA ASN A 29 -4.78 -21.72 17.65
C ASN A 29 -5.28 -21.17 16.31
N VAL A 30 -5.08 -19.87 16.07
CA VAL A 30 -5.45 -19.20 14.82
C VAL A 30 -4.18 -18.69 14.15
N THR A 31 -3.98 -19.06 12.89
CA THR A 31 -2.87 -18.56 12.07
C THR A 31 -3.35 -17.40 11.22
N VAL A 32 -2.79 -16.21 11.46
CA VAL A 32 -2.97 -15.04 10.60
C VAL A 32 -1.64 -14.77 9.90
N ARG A 33 -1.59 -14.97 8.58
CA ARG A 33 -0.39 -14.66 7.79
C ARG A 33 -0.32 -13.15 7.58
N LEU A 34 0.80 -12.56 7.98
CA LEU A 34 1.07 -11.13 7.86
C LEU A 34 2.32 -10.93 6.99
N GLY A 35 2.39 -9.81 6.27
CA GLY A 35 3.55 -9.45 5.44
C GLY A 35 3.62 -10.14 4.07
N GLU A 36 2.56 -10.83 3.64
CA GLU A 36 2.44 -11.39 2.29
C GLU A 36 1.21 -10.81 1.58
N TYR A 37 1.37 -10.44 0.30
CA TYR A 37 0.26 -9.96 -0.53
C TYR A 37 -0.60 -11.09 -1.06
N PHE A 38 -1.91 -10.87 -1.01
CA PHE A 38 -2.93 -11.65 -1.70
C PHE A 38 -3.55 -10.75 -2.78
N LEU A 39 -2.93 -10.69 -3.96
CA LEU A 39 -3.34 -9.80 -5.05
C LEU A 39 -4.56 -10.37 -5.79
N PRO A 40 -5.52 -9.53 -6.20
CA PRO A 40 -6.59 -9.95 -7.09
C PRO A 40 -6.04 -10.24 -8.49
N GLN A 41 -6.74 -11.08 -9.26
CA GLN A 41 -6.38 -11.36 -10.64
C GLN A 41 -6.86 -10.22 -11.55
N PHE A 42 -5.97 -9.73 -12.41
CA PHE A 42 -6.33 -8.76 -13.43
C PHE A 42 -6.90 -9.48 -14.66
N PRO A 43 -7.95 -8.95 -15.33
CA PRO A 43 -8.50 -9.57 -16.54
C PRO A 43 -7.53 -9.41 -17.73
N THR A 44 -6.64 -10.39 -17.91
CA THR A 44 -5.63 -10.41 -18.99
C THR A 44 -6.06 -11.22 -20.22
N GLY A 45 -7.25 -11.82 -20.19
CA GLY A 45 -7.72 -12.74 -21.25
C GLY A 45 -6.92 -14.03 -21.24
N ASP A 46 -6.46 -14.46 -22.42
CA ASP A 46 -5.67 -15.70 -22.59
C ASP A 46 -4.16 -15.50 -22.35
N MET A 47 -3.72 -14.26 -22.08
CA MET A 47 -2.31 -13.94 -21.85
C MET A 47 -1.93 -14.04 -20.37
N SER A 48 -0.66 -14.37 -20.10
CA SER A 48 -0.11 -14.28 -18.76
C SER A 48 -0.04 -12.83 -18.29
N THR A 49 -0.09 -12.60 -16.98
CA THR A 49 0.05 -11.25 -16.40
C THR A 49 1.37 -10.59 -16.79
N GLU A 50 2.43 -11.39 -16.89
CA GLU A 50 3.78 -10.95 -17.28
C GLU A 50 3.79 -10.49 -18.74
N ASP A 51 3.26 -11.31 -19.66
CA ASP A 51 3.19 -10.97 -21.08
C ASP A 51 2.30 -9.75 -21.34
N TYR A 52 1.18 -9.66 -20.60
CA TYR A 52 0.28 -8.51 -20.68
C TYR A 52 0.98 -7.22 -20.24
N LEU A 53 1.75 -7.26 -19.15
CA LEU A 53 2.54 -6.11 -18.69
C LEU A 53 3.57 -5.69 -19.74
N VAL A 54 4.36 -6.64 -20.26
CA VAL A 54 5.38 -6.38 -21.28
C VAL A 54 4.76 -5.74 -22.52
N LYS A 55 3.63 -6.29 -22.99
CA LYS A 55 2.92 -5.75 -24.14
C LYS A 55 2.46 -4.31 -23.91
N ARG A 56 1.78 -4.05 -22.78
CA ARG A 56 1.27 -2.70 -22.45
C ARG A 56 2.39 -1.69 -22.22
N ALA A 57 3.48 -2.10 -21.60
CA ALA A 57 4.63 -1.23 -21.36
C ALA A 57 5.31 -0.84 -22.68
N LYS A 58 5.47 -1.77 -23.62
CA LYS A 58 6.01 -1.45 -24.96
C LYS A 58 5.09 -0.54 -25.76
N GLU A 59 3.79 -0.83 -25.80
CA GLU A 59 2.79 0.02 -26.46
C GLU A 59 2.79 1.45 -25.87
N GLY A 60 2.82 1.56 -24.54
CA GLY A 60 2.87 2.84 -23.85
C GLY A 60 4.18 3.62 -24.08
N LEU A 61 5.32 2.92 -24.18
CA LEU A 61 6.60 3.54 -24.50
C LEU A 61 6.60 4.14 -25.92
N GLU A 62 6.01 3.46 -26.91
CA GLU A 62 5.89 3.98 -28.27
C GLU A 62 5.11 5.32 -28.30
N GLU A 63 4.00 5.41 -27.55
CA GLU A 63 3.23 6.66 -27.44
C GLU A 63 4.04 7.77 -26.76
N ARG A 64 4.77 7.46 -25.70
CA ARG A 64 5.62 8.43 -24.99
C ARG A 64 6.80 8.90 -25.85
N LEU A 65 7.46 7.99 -26.58
CA LEU A 65 8.56 8.32 -27.50
C LEU A 65 8.08 9.19 -28.67
N ALA A 66 6.89 8.95 -29.20
CA ALA A 66 6.30 9.79 -30.23
C ALA A 66 5.99 11.21 -29.72
N PHE A 67 5.64 11.35 -28.43
CA PHE A 67 5.41 12.64 -27.78
C PHE A 67 6.71 13.39 -27.45
N LEU A 68 7.71 12.71 -26.88
CA LEU A 68 8.99 13.29 -26.47
C LEU A 68 9.85 13.68 -27.68
N PHE A 69 9.91 12.81 -28.70
CA PHE A 69 10.70 13.00 -29.91
C PHE A 69 9.78 12.93 -31.13
N PRO A 70 9.16 14.06 -31.52
CA PRO A 70 8.32 14.11 -32.72
C PRO A 70 9.10 13.78 -34.00
N ASP A 71 10.40 14.08 -34.01
CA ASP A 71 11.32 13.77 -35.11
C ASP A 71 11.73 12.29 -35.11
N GLU A 72 11.58 11.62 -36.24
CA GLU A 72 11.87 10.18 -36.37
C GLU A 72 13.38 9.87 -36.32
N GLU A 73 14.25 10.76 -36.81
CA GLU A 73 15.70 10.54 -36.80
C GLU A 73 16.26 10.64 -35.39
N GLU A 74 15.77 11.58 -34.58
CA GLU A 74 16.14 11.68 -33.17
C GLU A 74 15.57 10.52 -32.34
N ARG A 75 14.32 10.11 -32.64
CA ARG A 75 13.69 8.96 -31.97
C ARG A 75 14.50 7.69 -32.17
N VAL A 76 14.95 7.39 -33.39
CA VAL A 76 15.75 6.20 -33.68
C VAL A 76 17.11 6.24 -32.96
N LYS A 77 17.72 7.42 -32.79
CA LYS A 77 18.99 7.57 -32.06
C LYS A 77 18.85 7.37 -30.56
N ARG A 78 17.77 7.87 -29.95
CA ARG A 78 17.53 7.80 -28.49
C ARG A 78 16.84 6.50 -28.06
N ARG A 79 16.05 5.86 -28.93
CA ARG A 79 15.26 4.65 -28.64
C ARG A 79 16.04 3.52 -27.95
N PRO A 80 17.28 3.16 -28.34
CA PRO A 80 18.00 2.05 -27.71
C PRO A 80 18.16 2.21 -26.19
N GLU A 81 18.35 3.45 -25.71
CA GLU A 81 18.50 3.78 -24.29
C GLU A 81 17.22 3.46 -23.50
N TYR A 82 16.06 3.77 -24.08
CA TYR A 82 14.75 3.50 -23.47
C TYR A 82 14.39 2.02 -23.52
N ASP A 83 14.68 1.35 -24.64
CA ASP A 83 14.38 -0.08 -24.81
C ASP A 83 15.21 -0.94 -23.83
N GLU A 84 16.51 -0.65 -23.67
CA GLU A 84 17.38 -1.36 -22.73
C GLU A 84 16.94 -1.16 -21.27
N ARG A 85 16.60 0.08 -20.90
CA ARG A 85 16.09 0.38 -19.57
C ARG A 85 14.76 -0.32 -19.30
N LEU A 86 13.83 -0.27 -20.25
CA LEU A 86 12.52 -0.91 -20.12
C LEU A 86 12.66 -2.42 -19.92
N GLU A 87 13.52 -3.07 -20.69
CA GLU A 87 13.75 -4.51 -20.58
C GLU A 87 14.36 -4.89 -19.23
N THR A 88 15.34 -4.13 -18.75
CA THR A 88 15.97 -4.34 -17.43
C THR A 88 14.93 -4.23 -16.31
N GLU A 89 14.09 -3.20 -16.33
CA GLU A 89 13.02 -3.02 -15.33
C GLU A 89 11.99 -4.15 -15.38
N LEU A 90 11.54 -4.53 -16.59
CA LEU A 90 10.56 -5.61 -16.78
C LEU A 90 11.11 -6.98 -16.30
N GLN A 91 12.38 -7.27 -16.55
CA GLN A 91 13.02 -8.49 -16.07
C GLN A 91 13.01 -8.57 -14.55
N VAL A 92 13.37 -7.47 -13.86
CA VAL A 92 13.37 -7.41 -12.41
C VAL A 92 11.95 -7.55 -11.83
N ILE A 93 10.95 -6.89 -12.44
CA ILE A 93 9.54 -6.96 -12.01
C ILE A 93 9.00 -8.39 -12.16
N ASN A 94 9.28 -9.06 -13.29
CA ASN A 94 8.82 -10.42 -13.55
C ASN A 94 9.53 -11.44 -12.64
N GLN A 95 10.85 -11.31 -12.42
CA GLN A 95 11.60 -12.21 -11.55
C GLN A 95 11.13 -12.17 -10.09
N MET A 96 10.73 -10.99 -9.61
CA MET A 96 10.22 -10.84 -8.24
C MET A 96 8.73 -11.12 -8.13
N GLY A 97 8.05 -11.47 -9.22
CA GLY A 97 6.65 -11.95 -9.23
C GLY A 97 5.66 -10.95 -8.64
N PHE A 98 5.78 -9.66 -8.98
CA PHE A 98 5.01 -8.55 -8.38
C PHE A 98 5.14 -8.43 -6.84
N ARG A 99 6.07 -9.16 -6.20
CA ARG A 99 6.31 -9.10 -4.74
C ARG A 99 7.36 -8.06 -4.32
N ALA A 100 7.73 -7.12 -5.19
CA ALA A 100 8.88 -6.24 -4.97
C ALA A 100 8.54 -4.80 -4.54
N THR A 101 8.67 -4.59 -3.22
CA THR A 101 9.46 -3.55 -2.53
C THR A 101 9.11 -2.05 -2.61
N SER A 102 8.80 -1.52 -1.41
CA SER A 102 8.63 -0.12 -1.02
C SER A 102 9.90 0.73 -1.13
N SER A 103 9.72 1.98 -1.53
CA SER A 103 9.72 3.10 -0.56
C SER A 103 9.42 4.41 -1.29
N SER A 104 8.46 5.19 -0.79
CA SER A 104 8.20 6.60 -1.13
C SER A 104 7.62 6.88 -2.53
N LEU A 105 6.46 7.54 -2.58
CA LEU A 105 5.85 8.24 -3.73
C LEU A 105 6.84 8.86 -4.72
N TRP A 106 7.95 9.40 -4.23
CA TRP A 106 9.01 10.03 -5.02
C TRP A 106 9.83 9.07 -5.90
N ASN A 107 9.77 7.76 -5.65
CA ASN A 107 10.56 6.78 -6.40
C ASN A 107 9.78 6.13 -7.56
N LEU A 108 8.46 6.27 -7.63
CA LEU A 108 7.67 5.80 -8.78
C LEU A 108 8.00 6.56 -10.05
N SER A 109 8.29 7.86 -9.92
CA SER A 109 8.79 8.72 -11.00
C SER A 109 10.16 8.30 -11.54
N ARG A 110 10.84 7.32 -10.90
CA ARG A 110 12.14 6.78 -11.33
C ARG A 110 12.01 5.52 -12.19
N SER A 111 10.81 4.95 -12.32
CA SER A 111 10.56 3.78 -13.15
C SER A 111 10.08 4.19 -14.54
N LEU A 112 10.78 3.69 -15.56
CA LEU A 112 10.39 3.87 -16.96
C LEU A 112 9.13 3.07 -17.28
N VAL A 113 8.93 1.91 -16.64
CA VAL A 113 7.69 1.12 -16.78
C VAL A 113 6.48 1.94 -16.28
N ALA A 114 6.60 2.64 -15.14
CA ALA A 114 5.54 3.49 -14.62
C ALA A 114 5.24 4.67 -15.56
N TYR A 115 6.27 5.27 -16.17
CA TYR A 115 6.11 6.35 -17.15
C TYR A 115 5.44 5.88 -18.45
N ALA A 116 5.85 4.71 -18.96
CA ALA A 116 5.29 4.08 -20.15
C ALA A 116 3.81 3.72 -19.95
N LEU A 117 3.44 3.21 -18.77
CA LEU A 117 2.06 2.89 -18.41
C LEU A 117 1.20 4.12 -18.02
N LYS A 118 1.76 5.33 -18.11
CA LYS A 118 1.09 6.60 -17.73
C LYS A 118 0.65 6.63 -16.26
N ILE A 119 1.33 5.87 -15.42
CA ILE A 119 1.19 5.96 -13.95
C ILE A 119 1.91 7.23 -13.46
N THR A 120 3.02 7.57 -14.09
CA THR A 120 3.76 8.81 -13.87
C THR A 120 3.87 9.63 -15.15
N ASP A 121 4.04 10.94 -14.98
CA ASP A 121 4.15 11.91 -16.09
C ASP A 121 5.57 12.46 -16.27
N LEU A 122 6.53 11.93 -15.52
CA LEU A 122 7.91 12.39 -15.51
C LEU A 122 8.82 11.34 -16.16
N ASP A 123 9.65 11.80 -17.11
CA ASP A 123 10.62 10.95 -17.80
C ASP A 123 11.85 10.68 -16.92
N PRO A 124 12.09 9.43 -16.49
CA PRO A 124 13.20 9.15 -15.59
C PRO A 124 14.58 9.29 -16.25
N LEU A 125 14.70 9.11 -17.57
CA LEU A 125 16.00 9.17 -18.26
C LEU A 125 16.48 10.62 -18.42
N GLU A 126 15.57 11.57 -18.63
CA GLU A 126 15.93 12.99 -18.73
C GLU A 126 16.47 13.57 -17.41
N PHE A 127 16.03 13.02 -16.27
CA PHE A 127 16.39 13.50 -14.93
C PHE A 127 17.38 12.58 -14.19
N ASP A 128 18.06 11.67 -14.88
CA ASP A 128 19.03 10.71 -14.32
C ASP A 128 18.48 9.95 -13.09
N LEU A 129 17.21 9.56 -13.16
CA LEU A 129 16.54 8.87 -12.07
C LEU A 129 16.86 7.38 -12.11
N LEU A 130 17.69 6.95 -11.16
CA LEU A 130 18.11 5.54 -11.00
C LEU A 130 16.99 4.65 -10.46
N PHE A 131 16.75 3.51 -11.12
CA PHE A 131 15.73 2.50 -10.79
C PHE A 131 16.15 1.61 -9.62
N GLU A 132 17.44 1.38 -9.42
CA GLU A 132 17.99 0.54 -8.35
C GLU A 132 17.71 1.10 -6.95
N ARG A 133 17.40 2.40 -6.85
CA ARG A 133 16.91 3.03 -5.63
C ARG A 133 15.42 2.76 -5.36
N PHE A 134 14.66 2.44 -6.40
CA PHE A 134 13.25 2.09 -6.32
C PHE A 134 13.09 0.61 -5.97
N LEU A 135 13.88 -0.28 -6.59
CA LEU A 135 13.73 -1.72 -6.42
C LEU A 135 15.11 -2.39 -6.27
N ASN A 136 15.47 -2.69 -5.01
CA ASN A 136 16.71 -3.40 -4.70
C ASN A 136 16.44 -4.91 -4.58
N PRO A 137 17.01 -5.76 -5.45
CA PRO A 137 16.81 -7.21 -5.41
C PRO A 137 17.33 -7.87 -4.11
N GLU A 138 18.23 -7.21 -3.38
CA GLU A 138 18.79 -7.72 -2.12
C GLU A 138 17.95 -7.40 -0.88
N ARG A 139 16.92 -6.54 -1.00
CA ARG A 139 16.07 -6.12 0.12
C ARG A 139 14.64 -6.56 -0.14
N VAL A 140 14.11 -7.51 0.64
CA VAL A 140 12.68 -7.85 0.63
C VAL A 140 11.94 -6.87 1.54
N SER A 141 11.12 -6.00 0.96
CA SER A 141 10.19 -5.11 1.63
C SER A 141 8.86 -5.10 0.89
N MET A 142 7.82 -4.60 1.55
CA MET A 142 6.45 -4.63 1.06
C MET A 142 6.23 -3.55 -0.02
N PRO A 143 5.78 -3.84 -1.25
CA PRO A 143 5.47 -2.81 -2.27
C PRO A 143 4.21 -2.02 -1.93
N ASP A 144 4.36 -0.74 -1.56
CA ASP A 144 3.22 0.18 -1.43
C ASP A 144 3.34 1.28 -2.48
N PHE A 145 2.42 1.29 -3.45
CA PHE A 145 2.22 2.40 -4.36
C PHE A 145 1.15 3.26 -3.70
N ASP A 146 1.56 4.30 -2.94
CA ASP A 146 0.64 5.20 -2.22
C ASP A 146 -0.17 6.06 -3.22
N VAL A 147 -1.01 5.46 -4.06
CA VAL A 147 -1.81 6.16 -5.07
C VAL A 147 -3.04 6.75 -4.37
N ASP A 148 -2.93 8.01 -4.02
CA ASP A 148 -4.04 8.79 -3.50
C ASP A 148 -4.88 9.40 -4.62
N PHE A 149 -6.20 9.42 -4.43
CA PHE A 149 -7.12 10.15 -5.28
C PHE A 149 -7.97 11.11 -4.46
N CYS A 150 -8.51 12.14 -5.12
CA CYS A 150 -9.35 13.14 -4.46
C CYS A 150 -10.62 12.49 -3.87
N MET A 151 -10.90 12.80 -2.60
CA MET A 151 -12.05 12.27 -1.86
C MET A 151 -13.41 12.53 -2.55
N GLU A 152 -13.50 13.60 -3.35
CA GLU A 152 -14.72 13.96 -4.09
C GLU A 152 -15.11 12.89 -5.12
N LYS A 153 -14.13 12.25 -5.76
CA LYS A 153 -14.36 11.22 -6.79
C LYS A 153 -14.30 9.80 -6.24
N ARG A 154 -14.28 9.62 -4.91
CA ARG A 154 -14.15 8.29 -4.30
C ARG A 154 -15.24 7.32 -4.72
N ASP A 155 -16.48 7.80 -4.86
CA ASP A 155 -17.61 6.93 -5.18
C ASP A 155 -17.47 6.39 -6.61
N GLN A 156 -16.90 7.17 -7.54
CA GLN A 156 -16.61 6.74 -8.91
C GLN A 156 -15.50 5.67 -8.94
N VAL A 157 -14.45 5.86 -8.14
CA VAL A 157 -13.34 4.90 -8.05
C VAL A 157 -13.81 3.59 -7.42
N ILE A 158 -14.60 3.67 -6.34
CA ILE A 158 -15.16 2.50 -5.67
C ILE A 158 -16.04 1.69 -6.63
N GLU A 159 -16.91 2.34 -7.40
CA GLU A 159 -17.75 1.66 -8.38
C GLU A 159 -16.92 0.97 -9.46
N HIS A 160 -15.92 1.68 -10.01
CA HIS A 160 -15.03 1.11 -11.02
C HIS A 160 -14.27 -0.13 -10.52
N VAL A 161 -13.70 -0.07 -9.31
CA VAL A 161 -12.96 -1.19 -8.73
C VAL A 161 -13.92 -2.34 -8.36
N ALA A 162 -15.15 -2.03 -7.94
CA ALA A 162 -16.18 -3.03 -7.69
C ALA A 162 -16.64 -3.76 -8.96
N ASP A 163 -16.77 -3.05 -10.08
CA ASP A 163 -17.07 -3.66 -11.38
C ASP A 163 -15.92 -4.55 -11.86
N MET A 164 -14.67 -4.16 -11.59
CA MET A 164 -13.46 -4.88 -12.01
C MET A 164 -13.19 -6.14 -11.19
N TYR A 165 -13.34 -6.09 -9.87
CA TYR A 165 -12.91 -7.16 -8.96
C TYR A 165 -14.05 -7.79 -8.13
N GLY A 166 -15.26 -7.27 -8.26
CA GLY A 166 -16.44 -7.70 -7.51
C GLY A 166 -16.72 -6.82 -6.29
N ARG A 167 -17.99 -6.48 -6.09
CA ARG A 167 -18.42 -5.56 -5.01
C ARG A 167 -18.04 -6.01 -3.61
N ASP A 168 -18.11 -7.32 -3.34
CA ASP A 168 -17.80 -7.91 -2.03
C ASP A 168 -16.30 -8.03 -1.75
N ALA A 169 -15.46 -7.88 -2.79
CA ALA A 169 -14.00 -7.90 -2.67
C ALA A 169 -13.41 -6.49 -2.43
N VAL A 170 -14.26 -5.44 -2.39
CA VAL A 170 -13.84 -4.05 -2.24
C VAL A 170 -14.37 -3.49 -0.92
N SER A 171 -13.48 -2.93 -0.10
CA SER A 171 -13.82 -2.29 1.16
C SER A 171 -13.07 -0.98 1.36
N GLN A 172 -13.66 -0.09 2.15
CA GLN A 172 -12.98 1.09 2.67
C GLN A 172 -12.16 0.72 3.90
N ILE A 173 -11.11 1.51 4.18
CA ILE A 173 -10.24 1.35 5.35
C ILE A 173 -10.71 2.32 6.43
N ILE A 174 -10.79 1.82 7.67
CA ILE A 174 -11.21 2.64 8.82
C ILE A 174 -10.07 3.56 9.29
N THR A 175 -10.41 4.77 9.70
CA THR A 175 -9.51 5.67 10.42
C THR A 175 -9.96 5.80 11.86
N PHE A 176 -9.04 5.69 12.81
CA PHE A 176 -9.33 5.86 14.23
C PHE A 176 -9.12 7.31 14.67
N GLY A 177 -10.17 7.93 15.22
CA GLY A 177 -10.03 9.20 15.93
C GLY A 177 -9.40 8.95 17.30
N THR A 178 -8.19 9.48 17.53
CA THR A 178 -7.53 9.41 18.83
C THR A 178 -7.74 10.70 19.61
N MET A 179 -7.68 10.61 20.95
CA MET A 179 -7.76 11.78 21.81
C MET A 179 -6.42 12.54 21.75
N ALA A 180 -6.29 13.45 20.79
CA ALA A 180 -5.15 14.36 20.70
C ALA A 180 -5.06 15.25 21.95
N ALA A 181 -3.89 15.84 22.21
CA ALA A 181 -3.61 16.60 23.44
C ALA A 181 -4.69 17.65 23.80
N LYS A 182 -5.14 18.45 22.82
CA LYS A 182 -6.21 19.43 23.05
C LYS A 182 -7.57 18.77 23.29
N ALA A 183 -7.87 17.68 22.59
CA ALA A 183 -9.11 16.94 22.75
C ALA A 183 -9.22 16.27 24.13
N VAL A 184 -8.16 15.59 24.58
CA VAL A 184 -8.15 14.91 25.89
C VAL A 184 -8.30 15.90 27.05
N ILE A 185 -7.61 17.05 27.01
CA ILE A 185 -7.74 18.08 28.05
C ILE A 185 -9.17 18.62 28.09
N ARG A 186 -9.75 18.90 26.92
CA ARG A 186 -11.14 19.38 26.81
C ARG A 186 -12.15 18.36 27.33
N ASP A 187 -12.00 17.10 26.95
CA ASP A 187 -12.94 16.03 27.31
C ASP A 187 -12.83 15.67 28.79
N VAL A 188 -11.62 15.53 29.34
CA VAL A 188 -11.41 15.28 30.78
C VAL A 188 -11.90 16.47 31.61
N GLY A 189 -11.56 17.70 31.22
CA GLY A 189 -12.00 18.90 31.92
C GLY A 189 -13.54 19.02 31.99
N ARG A 190 -14.24 18.65 30.91
CA ARG A 190 -15.70 18.58 30.89
C ARG A 190 -16.24 17.49 31.82
N VAL A 191 -15.65 16.29 31.83
CA VAL A 191 -16.07 15.18 32.71
C VAL A 191 -15.88 15.54 34.19
N LEU A 192 -14.83 16.29 34.52
CA LEU A 192 -14.57 16.81 35.86
C LEU A 192 -15.48 18.00 36.26
N GLY A 193 -16.40 18.44 35.38
CA GLY A 193 -17.37 19.50 35.65
C GLY A 193 -16.82 20.93 35.52
N HIS A 194 -15.64 21.12 34.92
CA HIS A 194 -15.09 22.46 34.71
C HIS A 194 -15.76 23.17 33.53
N PRO A 195 -16.02 24.49 33.63
CA PRO A 195 -16.60 25.28 32.55
C PRO A 195 -15.61 25.43 31.38
N TYR A 196 -16.14 25.57 30.17
CA TYR A 196 -15.36 25.63 28.93
C TYR A 196 -14.19 26.63 29.01
N GLY A 197 -14.43 27.86 29.50
CA GLY A 197 -13.39 28.90 29.58
C GLY A 197 -12.26 28.60 30.58
N PHE A 198 -12.44 27.69 31.53
CA PHE A 198 -11.34 27.20 32.37
C PHE A 198 -10.48 26.18 31.61
N VAL A 199 -11.12 25.23 30.95
CA VAL A 199 -10.44 24.14 30.23
C VAL A 199 -9.73 24.66 28.97
N ASP A 200 -10.37 25.60 28.25
CA ASP A 200 -9.83 26.20 27.03
C ASP A 200 -8.54 27.03 27.29
N ARG A 201 -8.41 27.61 28.49
CA ARG A 201 -7.17 28.27 28.93
C ARG A 201 -5.99 27.31 29.13
N ILE A 202 -6.27 26.04 29.42
CA ILE A 202 -5.25 25.01 29.63
C ILE A 202 -4.89 24.33 28.29
N SER A 203 -5.83 24.22 27.37
CA SER A 203 -5.63 23.56 26.08
C SER A 203 -5.05 24.45 24.97
N ASN A 204 -5.00 25.78 25.17
CA ASN A 204 -4.55 26.72 24.14
C ASN A 204 -3.04 26.86 24.05
#